data_AF-A6DNC3-F1
#
_entry.id   AF-A6DNC3-F1
#
_cell.length_a   1.000
_cell.length_b   1.000
_cell.length_c   1.000
_cell.angle_alpha   90.00
_cell.angle_beta   90.00
_cell.angle_gamma   90.00
#
_symmetry.space_group_name_H-M   'P 1'
#
loop_
_entity.id
_entity.type
_entity.pdbx_description
1 polymer ?
#
loop_
_entity_poly.entity_id
_entity_poly.type
_entity_poly.pdbx_seq_one_letter_code
_entity_poly.pdbx_strand_id
1 'polypeptide(L)'
;MYLKRAKQIQSQLSSLPKGSRKEVNKYAILNDVGVSLFIKATTLEKVGDKAGAKKVYATLFNDVKYAQCWDNKGWFWQPAKVAEKKLAGL
;
A
#
# COMPACT_ATOMS: atom_id res chain seq x y z
N MET A 1 -9.52 11.63 -5.77
CA MET A 1 -10.64 11.43 -4.83
C MET A 1 -10.34 10.32 -3.81
N TYR A 2 -10.05 9.08 -4.21
CA TYR A 2 -9.85 7.95 -3.27
C TYR A 2 -8.58 8.00 -2.40
N LEU A 3 -7.45 8.52 -2.89
CA LEU A 3 -6.23 8.65 -2.07
C LEU A 3 -6.45 9.53 -0.83
N LYS A 4 -7.20 10.63 -0.95
CA LYS A 4 -7.54 11.49 0.20
C LYS A 4 -8.31 10.71 1.27
N ARG A 5 -9.26 9.86 0.86
CA ARG A 5 -10.02 9.03 1.79
C ARG A 5 -9.16 7.94 2.43
N ALA A 6 -8.29 7.29 1.65
CA ALA A 6 -7.36 6.31 2.18
C ALA A 6 -6.42 6.92 3.24
N LYS A 7 -5.90 8.13 3.01
CA LYS A 7 -5.12 8.89 4.01
C LYS A 7 -5.90 9.15 5.29
N GLN A 8 -7.17 9.54 5.19
CA GLN A 8 -8.03 9.74 6.36
C GLN A 8 -8.24 8.44 7.15
N ILE A 9 -8.46 7.31 6.48
CA ILE A 9 -8.58 6.01 7.12
C ILE A 9 -7.24 5.63 7.78
N GLN A 10 -6.11 5.80 7.08
CA GLN A 10 -4.77 5.56 7.61
C GLN A 10 -4.53 6.37 8.90
N SER A 11 -4.89 7.66 8.93
CA SER A 11 -4.67 8.51 10.11
C SER A 11 -5.50 8.11 11.34
N GLN A 12 -6.57 7.35 11.16
CA GLN A 12 -7.38 6.81 12.26
C GLN A 12 -6.81 5.52 12.84
N LEU A 13 -5.81 4.93 12.19
CA LEU A 13 -5.16 3.69 12.62
C LEU A 13 -3.85 4.01 13.34
N SER A 14 -3.68 3.44 14.53
CA SER A 14 -2.40 3.48 15.28
C SER A 14 -1.52 2.25 15.02
N SER A 15 -2.10 1.21 14.40
CA SER A 15 -1.42 -0.03 14.09
C SER A 15 -2.07 -0.74 12.91
N LEU A 16 -1.37 -1.72 12.34
CA LEU A 16 -1.88 -2.55 11.27
C LEU A 16 -3.14 -3.32 11.75
N PRO A 17 -4.29 -3.21 11.06
CA PRO A 17 -5.46 -4.00 11.38
C PRO A 17 -5.16 -5.51 11.32
N LYS A 18 -5.58 -6.25 12.35
CA LYS A 18 -5.44 -7.71 12.47
C LYS A 18 -6.82 -8.36 12.59
N GLY A 19 -6.86 -9.68 12.49
CA GLY A 19 -8.07 -10.49 12.67
C GLY A 19 -8.46 -11.23 11.40
N SER A 20 -9.75 -11.57 11.32
CA SER A 20 -10.36 -12.25 10.19
C SER A 20 -10.30 -11.42 8.91
N ARG A 21 -10.46 -12.08 7.75
CA ARG A 21 -10.58 -11.39 6.46
C ARG A 21 -11.67 -10.31 6.47
N LYS A 22 -12.80 -10.59 7.15
CA LYS A 22 -13.91 -9.64 7.29
C LYS A 22 -13.49 -8.37 8.03
N GLU A 23 -12.66 -8.48 9.06
CA GLU A 23 -12.19 -7.33 9.84
C GLU A 23 -11.19 -6.47 9.06
N VAL A 24 -10.25 -7.09 8.35
CA VAL A 24 -9.30 -6.37 7.49
C VAL A 24 -10.03 -5.71 6.30
N ASN A 25 -11.07 -6.36 5.76
CA ASN A 25 -11.87 -5.83 4.65
C ASN A 25 -12.72 -4.60 5.02
N LYS A 26 -12.91 -4.29 6.32
CA LYS A 26 -13.52 -3.01 6.74
C LYS A 26 -12.74 -1.80 6.22
N TYR A 27 -11.45 -2.00 5.92
CA TYR A 27 -10.53 -0.98 5.41
C TYR A 27 -10.29 -1.10 3.90
N ALA A 28 -11.25 -1.66 3.13
CA ALA A 28 -11.12 -1.90 1.69
C ALA A 28 -10.58 -0.68 0.91
N ILE A 29 -11.09 0.53 1.17
CA ILE A 29 -10.59 1.74 0.47
C ILE A 29 -9.09 1.98 0.71
N LEU A 30 -8.60 1.79 1.93
CA LEU A 30 -7.18 1.90 2.25
C LEU A 30 -6.38 0.81 1.52
N ASN A 31 -6.87 -0.42 1.59
CA ASN A 31 -6.26 -1.60 1.00
C ASN A 31 -6.15 -1.48 -0.52
N ASP A 32 -7.24 -1.17 -1.21
CA ASP A 32 -7.34 -1.06 -2.66
C ASP A 32 -6.44 0.06 -3.19
N VAL A 33 -6.43 1.21 -2.52
CA VAL A 33 -5.54 2.32 -2.89
C VAL A 33 -4.07 1.92 -2.69
N GLY A 34 -3.72 1.26 -1.58
CA GLY A 34 -2.36 0.81 -1.34
C GLY A 34 -1.86 -0.19 -2.38
N VAL A 35 -2.69 -1.16 -2.77
CA VAL A 35 -2.37 -2.12 -3.83
C VAL A 35 -2.26 -1.43 -5.19
N SER A 36 -3.15 -0.48 -5.50
CA SER A 36 -3.11 0.29 -6.74
C SER A 36 -1.81 1.11 -6.86
N LEU A 37 -1.38 1.75 -5.78
CA LEU A 37 -0.10 2.47 -5.73
C LEU A 37 1.09 1.52 -5.93
N PHE A 38 1.04 0.32 -5.34
CA PHE A 38 2.07 -0.70 -5.54
C PHE A 38 2.17 -1.15 -7.00
N ILE A 39 1.04 -1.46 -7.64
CA ILE A 39 1.00 -1.84 -9.06
C ILE A 39 1.54 -0.70 -9.93
N LYS A 40 1.16 0.56 -9.64
CA LYS A 40 1.66 1.72 -10.37
C LYS A 40 3.17 1.88 -10.21
N ALA A 41 3.69 1.85 -8.98
CA ALA A 41 5.10 2.04 -8.71
C ALA A 41 5.97 0.94 -9.34
N THR A 42 5.55 -0.32 -9.23
CA THR A 42 6.23 -1.46 -9.85
C THR A 42 6.19 -1.38 -11.38
N THR A 43 5.10 -0.87 -11.96
CA THR A 43 5.01 -0.67 -13.42
C THR A 43 5.97 0.42 -13.88
N LEU A 44 6.01 1.56 -13.19
CA LEU A 44 6.95 2.66 -13.49
C LEU A 44 8.41 2.19 -13.39
N GLU A 45 8.74 1.42 -12.36
CA GLU A 45 10.07 0.82 -12.18
C GLU A 45 10.42 -0.10 -13.36
N LYS A 46 9.49 -0.97 -13.79
CA LYS A 46 9.70 -1.90 -14.90
C LYS A 46 9.91 -1.23 -16.25
N VAL A 47 9.28 -0.07 -16.49
CA VAL A 47 9.47 0.71 -17.72
C VAL A 47 10.66 1.68 -17.64
N GLY A 48 11.46 1.61 -16.57
CA GLY A 48 12.67 2.42 -16.40
C GLY A 48 12.46 3.79 -15.76
N ASP A 49 11.22 4.20 -15.47
CA ASP A 49 10.93 5.46 -14.77
C ASP A 49 11.15 5.29 -13.25
N LYS A 50 12.43 5.26 -12.86
CA LYS A 50 12.84 5.13 -11.45
C LYS A 50 12.39 6.32 -10.59
N ALA A 51 12.42 7.53 -11.15
CA ALA A 51 12.03 8.74 -10.42
C ALA A 51 10.52 8.75 -10.13
N GLY A 52 9.70 8.39 -11.12
CA GLY A 52 8.26 8.20 -10.95
C GLY A 52 7.96 7.08 -9.96
N ALA A 53 8.63 5.93 -10.09
CA ALA A 53 8.48 4.81 -9.16
C ALA A 53 8.77 5.21 -7.72
N LYS A 54 9.89 5.90 -7.47
CA LYS A 54 10.29 6.38 -6.13
C LYS A 54 9.24 7.29 -5.51
N LYS A 55 8.66 8.22 -6.29
CA LYS A 55 7.57 9.09 -5.81
C LYS A 55 6.33 8.28 -5.41
N VAL A 56 5.92 7.30 -6.21
CA VAL A 56 4.72 6.50 -5.92
C VAL A 56 4.96 5.53 -4.75
N TYR A 57 6.14 4.91 -4.65
CA TYR A 57 6.50 4.10 -3.48
C TYR A 57 6.54 4.93 -2.21
N ALA A 58 7.04 6.18 -2.26
CA ALA A 58 7.03 7.09 -1.12
C ALA A 58 5.59 7.44 -0.70
N THR A 59 4.69 7.70 -1.64
CA THR A 59 3.24 7.85 -1.34
C THR A 59 2.69 6.60 -0.66
N LEU A 60 2.95 5.41 -1.19
CA LEU A 60 2.48 4.16 -0.60
C LEU A 60 2.97 3.98 0.85
N PHE A 61 4.27 4.18 1.09
CA PHE A 61 4.87 3.99 2.41
C PHE A 61 4.46 5.05 3.43
N ASN A 62 4.40 6.32 3.04
CA ASN A 62 4.14 7.42 3.95
C ASN A 62 2.64 7.63 4.22
N ASP A 63 1.79 7.44 3.20
CA ASP A 63 0.41 7.93 3.23
C ASP A 63 -0.63 6.83 3.49
N VAL A 64 -0.30 5.58 3.20
CA VAL A 64 -1.23 4.43 3.30
C VAL A 64 -0.50 3.17 3.80
N LYS A 65 0.41 3.36 4.77
CA LYS A 65 1.32 2.35 5.33
C LYS A 65 0.64 1.05 5.79
N TYR A 66 -0.61 1.11 6.25
CA TYR A 66 -1.34 -0.03 6.79
C TYR A 66 -2.25 -0.73 5.76
N ALA A 67 -2.15 -0.37 4.48
CA ALA A 67 -2.82 -1.13 3.43
C ALA A 67 -2.39 -2.60 3.46
N GLN A 68 -3.36 -3.48 3.25
CA GLN A 68 -3.18 -4.94 3.24
C GLN A 68 -3.86 -5.54 2.02
N CYS A 69 -3.32 -6.66 1.53
CA CYS A 69 -3.92 -7.40 0.42
C CYS A 69 -3.92 -8.89 0.74
N TRP A 70 -5.04 -9.54 0.44
CA TRP A 70 -5.20 -10.98 0.66
C TRP A 70 -4.38 -11.76 -0.35
N ASP A 71 -3.57 -12.70 0.13
CA ASP A 71 -2.86 -13.68 -0.69
C ASP A 71 -3.65 -15.00 -0.70
N ASN A 72 -3.77 -15.63 -1.87
CA ASN A 72 -4.46 -16.91 -2.02
C ASN A 72 -3.83 -18.05 -1.19
N LYS A 73 -2.60 -17.86 -0.68
CA LYS A 73 -1.94 -18.78 0.23
C LYS A 73 -2.35 -18.65 1.70
N GLY A 74 -3.31 -17.77 2.03
CA GLY A 74 -3.95 -17.77 3.35
C GLY A 74 -3.54 -16.63 4.29
N TRP A 75 -2.82 -15.62 3.82
CA TRP A 75 -2.36 -14.50 4.65
C TRP A 75 -2.58 -13.14 4.00
N PHE A 76 -2.55 -12.08 4.80
CA PHE A 76 -2.46 -10.71 4.29
C PHE A 76 -0.99 -10.28 4.17
N TRP A 77 -0.63 -9.72 3.03
CA TRP A 77 0.66 -9.05 2.86
C TRP A 77 0.49 -7.52 2.85
N GLN A 78 1.58 -6.80 3.07
CA GLN A 78 1.60 -5.33 3.18
C GLN A 78 2.38 -4.72 2.01
N PRO A 79 1.73 -3.96 1.11
CA PRO A 79 2.42 -3.31 0.01
C PRO A 79 3.45 -2.27 0.47
N ALA A 80 3.20 -1.58 1.59
CA ALA A 80 4.14 -0.61 2.15
C ALA A 80 5.49 -1.24 2.58
N LYS A 81 5.51 -2.51 3.03
CA LYS A 81 6.77 -3.21 3.34
C LYS A 81 7.61 -3.48 2.09
N VAL A 82 6.97 -3.68 0.94
CA VAL A 82 7.69 -3.82 -0.34
C VAL A 82 8.21 -2.45 -0.79
N ALA A 83 7.38 -1.41 -0.65
CA ALA A 83 7.77 -0.04 -0.96
C ALA A 83 8.99 0.43 -0.16
N GLU A 84 9.03 0.17 1.15
CA GLU A 84 10.17 0.49 2.01
C GLU A 84 11.49 -0.10 1.49
N LYS A 85 11.49 -1.39 1.15
CA LYS A 85 12.67 -2.06 0.57
C LYS A 85 13.06 -1.48 -0.79
N LYS A 86 12.07 -1.15 -1.62
CA LYS A 86 12.29 -0.56 -2.95
C LYS A 86 12.88 0.84 -2.85
N LEU A 87 12.42 1.66 -1.92
CA LEU A 87 12.95 3.01 -1.69
C LEU A 87 14.41 3.01 -1.24
N ALA A 88 14.83 1.99 -0.49
CA ALA A 88 16.24 1.82 -0.09
C ALA A 88 17.16 1.41 -1.25
N GLY A 89 16.62 0.78 -2.30
CA GLY A 89 17.38 0.27 -3.45
C GLY A 89 17.25 1.08 -4.74
N LEU A 90 16.38 2.10 -4.79
CA LEU A 90 16.14 3.00 -5.93
C LEU A 90 16.82 4.36 -5.77
#